data_AF-A0A2V8BNX6-F1
#
_entry.id   AF-A0A2V8BNX6-F1
#
_cell.length_a   1.000
_cell.length_b   1.000
_cell.length_c   1.000
_cell.angle_alpha   90.00
_cell.angle_beta   90.00
_cell.angle_gamma   90.00
#
_symmetry.space_group_name_H-M   'P 1'
#
loop_
_entity.id
_entity.type
_entity.pdbx_description
1 polymer ?
#
loop_
_entity_poly.entity_id
_entity_poly.type
_entity_poly.pdbx_seq_one_letter_code
_entity_poly.pdbx_strand_id
1 'polypeptide(L)'
;MPKEHVNPRTLFPSVPHGFSQIVVASGRKTAFISGQTAWDAQKRIIGGVSLLEQARQALRNVQAAIEATGGTLKDVVALRIYIVNYQAESAKAVGSALREGPEELT
;
A
#
# COMPACT_ATOMS: atom_id res chain seq x y z
N MET A 1 -3.32 24.36 -9.29
CA MET A 1 -3.09 23.46 -8.14
C MET A 1 -1.78 22.73 -8.37
N PRO A 2 -0.67 23.15 -7.73
CA PRO A 2 0.58 22.42 -7.85
C PRO A 2 0.41 21.02 -7.26
N LYS A 3 0.93 20.01 -7.95
CA LYS A 3 0.94 18.62 -7.50
C LYS A 3 2.29 18.00 -7.81
N GLU A 4 2.74 17.12 -6.94
CA GLU A 4 3.99 16.39 -7.08
C GLU A 4 3.71 14.91 -7.29
N HIS A 5 4.39 14.29 -8.25
CA HIS A 5 4.30 12.85 -8.52
C HIS A 5 5.48 12.14 -7.88
N VAL A 6 5.21 11.21 -6.97
CA VAL A 6 6.25 10.47 -6.23
C VAL A 6 6.17 8.98 -6.60
N ASN A 7 7.30 8.42 -7.04
CA ASN A 7 7.42 7.02 -7.46
C ASN A 7 8.69 6.41 -6.84
N PRO A 8 8.63 5.94 -5.59
CA PRO A 8 9.80 5.44 -4.88
C PRO A 8 10.28 4.11 -5.47
N ARG A 9 11.59 3.87 -5.46
CA ARG A 9 12.21 2.62 -5.92
C ARG A 9 11.86 1.40 -5.06
N THR A 10 11.34 1.64 -3.86
CA THR A 10 10.84 0.61 -2.93
C THR A 10 9.50 0.02 -3.37
N LEU A 11 8.82 0.64 -4.34
CA LEU A 11 7.60 0.13 -4.96
C LEU A 11 7.86 -0.25 -6.42
N PHE A 12 6.97 -1.06 -7.00
CA PHE A 12 7.10 -1.44 -8.40
C PHE A 12 6.98 -0.22 -9.34
N PRO A 13 7.63 -0.24 -10.51
CA PRO A 13 7.57 0.85 -11.46
C PRO A 13 6.15 0.96 -12.08
N SER A 14 5.35 1.91 -11.60
CA SER A 14 3.97 2.13 -12.05
C SER A 14 3.87 2.96 -13.33
N VAL A 15 4.86 3.82 -13.63
CA VAL A 15 4.83 4.73 -14.78
C VAL A 15 4.63 3.99 -16.12
N PRO A 16 5.28 2.83 -16.39
CA PRO A 16 4.99 2.02 -17.58
C PRO A 16 3.54 1.52 -17.69
N HIS A 17 2.80 1.49 -16.58
CA HIS A 17 1.38 1.11 -16.52
C HIS A 17 0.44 2.33 -16.59
N GLY A 18 0.98 3.54 -16.80
CA GLY A 18 0.18 4.75 -17.04
C GLY A 18 -0.26 5.52 -15.78
N PHE A 19 0.31 5.25 -14.61
CA PHE A 19 -0.05 5.96 -13.36
C PHE A 19 1.14 6.16 -12.41
N SER A 20 1.00 7.07 -11.44
CA SER A 20 1.99 7.29 -10.37
C SER A 20 1.61 6.53 -9.09
N GLN A 21 2.61 6.00 -8.37
CA GLN A 21 2.37 5.38 -7.07
C GLN A 21 1.71 6.36 -6.10
N ILE A 22 2.14 7.63 -6.11
CA ILE A 22 1.65 8.65 -5.20
C ILE A 22 1.53 9.99 -5.95
N VAL A 23 0.48 10.75 -5.62
CA VAL A 23 0.38 12.18 -5.97
C VAL A 23 0.16 13.00 -4.70
N VAL A 24 1.04 13.98 -4.46
CA VAL A 24 0.92 14.91 -3.34
C VAL A 24 0.31 16.22 -3.83
N ALA A 25 -0.87 16.56 -3.32
CA ALA A 25 -1.52 17.84 -3.60
C ALA A 25 -0.97 18.93 -2.65
N SER A 26 -0.61 20.09 -3.20
CA SER A 26 -0.12 21.23 -2.41
C SER A 26 -1.26 22.13 -1.90
N GLY A 27 -1.08 22.70 -0.72
CA GLY A 27 -2.12 23.42 0.05
C GLY A 27 -2.04 23.00 1.51
N ARG A 28 -2.89 22.04 1.90
CA ARG A 28 -2.63 21.16 3.05
C ARG A 28 -2.08 19.86 2.47
N LYS A 29 -0.86 19.46 2.84
CA LYS A 29 -0.18 18.29 2.27
C LYS A 29 -1.08 17.05 2.40
N THR A 30 -1.59 16.54 1.29
CA THR A 30 -2.38 15.30 1.24
C THR A 30 -1.80 14.42 0.16
N ALA A 31 -1.39 13.21 0.55
CA ALA A 31 -0.89 12.19 -0.35
C ALA A 31 -2.03 11.27 -0.78
N PHE A 32 -2.26 11.19 -2.08
CA PHE A 32 -3.13 10.18 -2.68
C PHE A 32 -2.24 9.03 -3.14
N ILE A 33 -2.36 7.89 -2.45
CA ILE A 33 -1.60 6.68 -2.73
C ILE A 33 -2.46 5.77 -3.61
N SER A 34 -1.90 5.33 -4.74
CA SER A 34 -2.53 4.35 -5.62
C SER A 34 -2.71 3.00 -4.91
N GLY A 35 -3.62 2.17 -5.40
CA GLY A 35 -3.89 0.86 -4.80
C GLY A 35 -2.61 0.02 -4.68
N GLN A 36 -2.29 -0.39 -3.46
CA GLN A 36 -1.14 -1.24 -3.18
C GLN A 36 -1.58 -2.71 -3.17
N THR A 37 -0.75 -3.58 -3.72
CA THR A 37 -1.05 -5.00 -3.94
C THR A 37 0.04 -5.88 -3.34
N ALA A 38 -0.08 -7.20 -3.51
CA ALA A 38 0.94 -8.16 -3.10
C ALA A 38 2.19 -8.18 -4.02
N TRP A 39 2.33 -7.25 -4.97
CA TRP A 39 3.56 -7.11 -5.74
C TRP A 39 4.68 -6.49 -4.92
N ASP A 40 5.86 -7.09 -4.95
CA ASP A 40 7.08 -6.40 -4.52
C ASP A 40 7.58 -5.40 -5.59
N ALA A 41 8.70 -4.72 -5.31
CA ALA A 41 9.31 -3.77 -6.25
C ALA A 41 9.71 -4.40 -7.60
N GLN A 42 9.86 -5.73 -7.66
CA GLN A 42 10.18 -6.50 -8.86
C GLN A 42 8.92 -7.09 -9.53
N LYS A 43 7.72 -6.74 -9.07
CA LYS A 43 6.41 -7.24 -9.55
C LYS A 43 6.19 -8.75 -9.30
N ARG A 44 6.86 -9.33 -8.31
CA ARG A 44 6.60 -10.71 -7.87
C ARG A 44 5.43 -10.70 -6.89
N ILE A 45 4.50 -11.64 -7.04
CA ILE A 45 3.38 -11.81 -6.10
C ILE A 45 3.91 -12.50 -4.85
N ILE A 46 3.95 -11.77 -3.74
CA ILE A 46 4.28 -12.30 -2.41
C ILE A 46 3.05 -12.97 -1.80
N GLY A 47 3.24 -14.09 -1.12
CA GLY A 47 2.18 -14.81 -0.42
C GLY A 47 1.44 -15.87 -1.24
N GLY A 48 1.65 -15.95 -2.56
CA GLY A 48 1.06 -17.00 -3.40
C GLY A 48 -0.47 -17.03 -3.29
N VAL A 49 -1.03 -18.12 -2.74
CA VAL A 49 -2.48 -18.28 -2.51
C VAL A 49 -2.95 -17.81 -1.12
N SER A 50 -2.02 -17.40 -0.24
CA SER A 50 -2.35 -16.94 1.11
C SER A 50 -2.79 -15.47 1.09
N LEU A 51 -4.08 -15.24 1.33
CA LEU A 51 -4.63 -13.89 1.45
C LEU A 51 -3.97 -13.11 2.61
N LEU A 52 -3.61 -13.77 3.70
CA LEU A 52 -2.93 -13.14 4.83
C LEU A 52 -1.57 -12.57 4.39
N GLU A 53 -0.75 -13.38 3.71
CA GLU A 53 0.57 -12.95 3.24
C GLU A 53 0.49 -11.88 2.15
N GLN A 54 -0.51 -11.98 1.27
CA GLN A 54 -0.79 -10.94 0.29
C GLN A 54 -1.17 -9.60 0.95
N ALA A 55 -2.03 -9.64 1.98
CA ALA A 55 -2.44 -8.47 2.74
C ALA A 55 -1.26 -7.83 3.48
N ARG A 56 -0.40 -8.64 4.11
CA ARG A 56 0.85 -8.18 4.74
C ARG A 56 1.75 -7.44 3.74
N GLN A 57 1.96 -8.00 2.55
CA GLN A 57 2.76 -7.32 1.53
C GLN A 57 2.12 -6.01 1.05
N ALA A 58 0.81 -6.01 0.82
CA ALA A 58 0.10 -4.79 0.41
C ALA A 58 0.23 -3.69 1.48
N LEU A 59 0.15 -4.03 2.77
CA LEU A 59 0.32 -3.07 3.86
C LEU A 59 1.77 -2.58 3.99
N ARG A 60 2.78 -3.44 3.79
CA ARG A 60 4.19 -3.02 3.69
C ARG A 60 4.41 -2.02 2.55
N ASN A 61 3.72 -2.22 1.42
CA ASN A 61 3.78 -1.29 0.31
C ASN A 61 3.09 0.05 0.63
N VAL A 62 1.97 0.04 1.37
CA VAL A 62 1.34 1.28 1.89
C VAL A 62 2.30 2.03 2.81
N GLN A 63 3.00 1.33 3.70
CA GLN A 63 4.01 1.92 4.57
C GLN A 63 5.14 2.57 3.76
N ALA A 64 5.72 1.83 2.81
CA ALA A 64 6.78 2.36 1.93
C ALA A 64 6.29 3.59 1.12
N ALA A 65 5.02 3.60 0.70
CA ALA A 65 4.43 4.73 -0.01
C ALA A 65 4.32 5.98 0.88
N ILE A 66 3.80 5.86 2.11
CA ILE A 66 3.65 7.02 3.00
C ILE A 66 5.01 7.55 3.47
N GLU A 67 5.96 6.66 3.75
CA GLU A 67 7.34 7.01 4.13
C GLU A 67 8.06 7.76 3.01
N ALA A 68 7.81 7.42 1.73
CA ALA A 68 8.34 8.15 0.58
C ALA A 68 7.82 9.60 0.49
N THR A 69 6.75 9.95 1.20
CA THR A 69 6.26 11.32 1.33
C THR A 69 6.77 12.03 2.60
N GLY A 70 7.56 11.35 3.43
CA GLY A 70 7.99 11.81 4.74
C GLY A 70 6.92 11.69 5.84
N GLY A 71 5.87 10.90 5.62
CA GLY A 71 4.84 10.59 6.62
C GLY A 71 5.03 9.20 7.23
N THR A 72 4.10 8.81 8.08
CA THR A 72 4.06 7.53 8.77
C THR A 72 2.66 6.91 8.68
N LEU A 73 2.50 5.65 9.08
CA LEU A 73 1.17 5.02 9.15
C LEU A 73 0.20 5.76 10.09
N LYS A 74 0.70 6.55 11.05
CA LYS A 74 -0.15 7.38 11.93
C LYS A 74 -0.85 8.53 11.19
N ASP A 75 -0.35 8.88 10.01
CA ASP A 75 -0.92 9.94 9.16
C ASP A 75 -2.01 9.40 8.21
N VAL A 76 -2.24 8.08 8.20
CA VAL A 76 -3.26 7.45 7.35
C VAL A 76 -4.64 7.66 7.96
N VAL A 77 -5.45 8.50 7.31
CA VAL A 77 -6.82 8.82 7.76
C VAL A 77 -7.89 7.90 7.16
N ALA A 78 -7.58 7.20 6.06
CA ALA A 78 -8.51 6.31 5.40
C ALA A 78 -7.78 5.20 4.63
N LEU A 79 -8.30 3.99 4.72
CA LEU A 79 -7.91 2.84 3.90
C LEU A 79 -9.11 2.35 3.11
N ARG A 80 -8.88 1.94 1.86
CA ARG A 80 -9.86 1.20 1.05
C ARG A 80 -9.25 -0.14 0.69
N ILE A 81 -9.95 -1.21 1.07
CA ILE A 81 -9.48 -2.58 0.89
C ILE A 81 -10.43 -3.28 -0.07
N TYR A 82 -9.87 -3.85 -1.12
CA TYR A 82 -10.59 -4.62 -2.13
C TYR A 82 -10.12 -6.06 -2.07
N ILE A 83 -11.05 -6.99 -1.86
CA ILE A 83 -10.77 -8.43 -1.74
C ILE A 83 -11.50 -9.13 -2.88
N VAL A 84 -10.74 -9.84 -3.71
CA VAL A 84 -11.31 -10.66 -4.79
C VAL A 84 -12.02 -11.87 -4.18
N ASN A 85 -13.23 -12.17 -4.66
CA ASN A 85 -14.04 -13.33 -4.22
C ASN A 85 -14.19 -13.44 -2.70
N TYR A 86 -14.46 -12.30 -2.04
CA TYR A 86 -14.57 -12.20 -0.59
C TYR A 86 -15.41 -13.32 0.04
N GLN A 87 -14.86 -13.93 1.10
CA GLN A 87 -15.53 -14.85 2.00
C GLN A 87 -15.44 -14.31 3.44
N ALA A 88 -16.27 -14.80 4.37
CA ALA A 88 -16.27 -14.32 5.76
C ALA A 88 -14.89 -14.42 6.43
N GLU A 89 -14.12 -15.45 6.10
CA GLU A 89 -12.77 -15.73 6.59
C GLU A 89 -11.74 -14.71 6.05
N SER A 90 -12.04 -14.06 4.91
CA SER A 90 -11.18 -13.05 4.32
C SER A 90 -11.02 -11.84 5.23
N ALA A 91 -12.10 -11.43 5.91
CA ALA A 91 -12.03 -10.34 6.89
C ALA A 91 -11.12 -10.68 8.08
N LYS A 92 -11.07 -11.96 8.49
CA LYS A 92 -10.16 -12.40 9.56
C LYS A 92 -8.70 -12.28 9.11
N ALA A 93 -8.37 -12.78 7.92
CA ALA A 93 -7.00 -12.71 7.39
C ALA A 93 -6.51 -11.26 7.25
N VAL A 94 -7.29 -10.39 6.60
CA VAL A 94 -6.94 -8.97 6.44
C VAL A 94 -6.92 -8.24 7.79
N GLY A 95 -7.88 -8.52 8.66
CA GLY A 95 -7.93 -7.94 10.00
C GLY A 95 -6.71 -8.31 10.84
N SER A 96 -6.19 -9.53 10.71
CA SER A 96 -4.95 -9.94 11.39
C SER A 96 -3.74 -9.15 10.87
N ALA A 97 -3.56 -9.06 9.55
CA ALA A 97 -2.48 -8.27 8.97
C ALA A 97 -2.53 -6.79 9.38
N LEU A 98 -3.73 -6.20 9.53
CA LEU A 98 -3.89 -4.82 10.00
C LEU A 98 -3.50 -4.64 11.48
N ARG A 99 -3.68 -5.66 12.33
CA ARG A 99 -3.43 -5.60 13.78
C ARG A 99 -1.97 -5.83 14.15
N GLU A 100 -1.24 -6.61 13.36
CA GLU A 100 0.21 -6.85 13.54
C GLU A 100 1.00 -5.54 13.61
N GLY A 101 0.50 -4.49 12.95
CA GLY A 101 1.18 -3.20 12.92
C GLY A 101 2.54 -3.29 12.22
N PRO A 102 3.25 -2.16 12.09
CA PRO A 102 4.54 -2.12 11.41
C PRO A 102 5.71 -2.72 12.20
N GLU A 103 5.59 -2.97 13.50
CA GLU A 103 6.71 -3.47 14.32
C GLU A 103 6.92 -5.00 14.21
N GLU A 104 5.87 -5.78 13.90
CA GLU A 104 5.94 -7.25 13.82
C GLU A 104 6.24 -7.81 12.41
N LEU A 105 6.37 -6.95 11.39
CA LEU A 105 6.57 -7.36 9.98
C LEU A 105 8.04 -7.33 9.50
N THR A 106 9.00 -7.33 10.43
CA THR A 106 10.46 -7.37 10.14
C THR A 106 11.04 -8.77 10.11
#